data_AF-A0A1L8D8W1-F1
#
_entry.id   AF-A0A1L8D8W1-F1
#
_cell.length_a   1.000
_cell.length_b   1.000
_cell.length_c   1.000
_cell.angle_alpha   90.00
_cell.angle_beta   90.00
_cell.angle_gamma   90.00
#
_symmetry.space_group_name_H-M   'P 1'
#
loop_
_entity.id
_entity.type
_entity.pdbx_description
1 polymer ?
#
loop_
_entity_poly.entity_id
_entity_poly.type
_entity_poly.pdbx_seq_one_letter_code
_entity_poly.pdbx_strand_id
1 'polypeptide(L)'
;MLISLSLHLMLLMFELLSCDQLSSENHLWVLVFIPLIFGSVASVGACVWAVKHDRSFELELFLAVNTLQFVFLPLKLDDFVGWRWEIVFIPFWIVLCLSLIGVLYNIIFCGILLRTPEVSAEQKRSAVNSAIGNTLCVVCILAFQVLIADKLDGDLDWPLIAVAGPLLMALFILILLSFSAKGGNKWWFGIRKNFSQFILSSLPCLQEYGNIAYHMDNGQNVPLDTANNVQVDHLYGKKAQKIQNKNDHHKPVVPIINIDIPD
;
A
#
# COMPACT_ATOMS: atom_id res chain seq x y z
N MET A 1 0.39 0.50 23.93
CA MET A 1 -1.05 0.79 24.03
C MET A 1 -1.31 2.21 24.55
N LEU A 2 -0.85 2.56 25.75
CA LEU A 2 -1.16 3.86 26.39
C LEU A 2 -0.64 5.09 25.60
N ILE A 3 0.61 5.03 25.09
CA ILE A 3 1.19 6.09 24.24
C ILE A 3 0.38 6.30 22.96
N SER A 4 0.00 5.20 22.29
CA SER A 4 -0.80 5.26 21.07
C SER A 4 -2.19 5.83 21.34
N LEU A 5 -2.86 5.42 22.43
CA LEU A 5 -4.13 5.99 22.85
C LEU A 5 -4.02 7.50 23.14
N SER A 6 -2.96 7.92 23.83
CA SER A 6 -2.68 9.34 24.08
C SER A 6 -2.55 10.13 22.77
N LEU A 7 -1.84 9.60 21.78
CA LEU A 7 -1.67 10.28 20.48
C LEU A 7 -2.98 10.39 19.71
N HIS A 8 -3.83 9.36 19.73
CA HIS A 8 -5.15 9.42 19.12
C HIS A 8 -6.07 10.44 19.82
N LEU A 9 -5.99 10.55 21.14
CA LEU A 9 -6.74 11.59 21.88
C LEU A 9 -6.24 12.99 21.53
N MET A 10 -4.93 13.18 21.32
CA MET A 10 -4.38 14.47 20.87
C MET A 10 -4.82 14.82 19.45
N LEU A 11 -4.87 13.84 18.55
CA LEU A 11 -5.41 14.01 17.18
C LEU A 11 -6.90 14.36 17.20
N LEU A 12 -7.69 13.67 18.04
CA LEU A 12 -9.10 13.98 18.23
C LEU A 12 -9.30 15.39 18.78
N MET A 13 -8.48 15.83 19.74
CA MET A 13 -8.53 17.19 20.27
C MET A 13 -8.23 18.23 19.19
N PHE A 14 -7.23 17.98 18.34
CA PHE A 14 -6.95 18.85 17.20
C PHE A 14 -8.14 18.92 16.22
N GLU A 15 -8.74 17.78 15.88
CA GLU A 15 -9.89 17.72 14.97
C GLU A 15 -11.07 18.55 15.51
N LEU A 16 -11.41 18.39 16.79
CA LEU A 16 -12.48 19.16 17.44
C LEU A 16 -12.20 20.67 17.41
N LEU A 17 -10.98 21.09 17.75
CA LEU A 17 -10.58 22.50 17.69
C LEU A 17 -10.60 23.04 16.26
N SER A 18 -10.21 22.22 15.28
CA SER A 18 -10.23 22.62 13.86
C SER A 18 -11.66 22.80 13.35
N CYS A 19 -12.59 21.92 13.73
CA CYS A 19 -14.01 22.06 13.39
C CYS A 19 -14.64 23.30 14.04
N ASP A 20 -14.33 23.55 15.31
CA ASP A 20 -14.81 24.74 16.03
C ASP A 20 -14.30 26.02 15.36
N GLN A 21 -13.01 26.08 15.04
CA GLN A 21 -12.42 27.21 14.34
C GLN A 21 -13.02 27.43 12.96
N LEU A 22 -13.25 26.35 12.19
CA LEU A 22 -13.85 26.44 10.86
C LEU A 22 -15.32 26.89 10.91
N SER A 23 -16.01 26.64 12.02
CA SER A 23 -17.42 27.02 12.20
C SER A 23 -17.59 28.41 12.82
N SER A 24 -16.69 28.81 13.71
CA SER A 24 -16.86 29.99 14.56
C SER A 24 -15.88 31.12 14.27
N GLU A 25 -14.76 30.85 13.60
CA GLU A 25 -13.67 31.81 13.25
C GLU A 25 -13.19 32.72 14.41
N ASN A 26 -13.40 32.30 15.66
CA ASN A 26 -13.18 33.15 16.83
C ASN A 26 -11.78 33.03 17.45
N HIS A 27 -10.98 32.05 17.03
CA HIS A 27 -9.67 31.76 17.61
C HIS A 27 -8.55 31.85 16.57
N LEU A 28 -7.30 31.81 17.03
CA LEU A 28 -6.13 31.77 16.16
C LEU A 28 -5.81 30.30 15.80
N TRP A 29 -5.40 30.05 14.56
CA TRP A 29 -4.95 28.73 14.10
C TRP A 29 -3.77 28.20 14.93
N VAL A 30 -2.89 29.07 15.43
CA VAL A 30 -1.82 28.66 16.35
C VAL A 30 -2.37 27.94 17.59
N LEU A 31 -3.51 28.37 18.15
CA LEU A 31 -4.15 27.71 19.29
C LEU A 31 -4.69 26.32 18.91
N VAL A 32 -5.32 26.22 17.73
CA VAL A 32 -5.85 24.96 17.19
C VAL A 32 -4.75 23.92 17.03
N PHE A 33 -3.54 24.34 16.63
CA PHE A 33 -2.40 23.46 16.40
C PHE A 33 -1.58 23.11 17.66
N ILE A 34 -1.84 23.73 18.83
CA ILE A 34 -1.14 23.41 20.10
C ILE A 34 -1.08 21.90 20.40
N PRO A 35 -2.16 21.11 20.26
CA PRO A 35 -2.12 19.67 20.47
C PRO A 35 -1.05 18.97 19.62
N LEU A 36 -0.96 19.33 18.34
CA LEU A 36 -0.02 18.73 17.39
C LEU A 36 1.41 19.18 17.66
N ILE A 37 1.62 20.45 17.99
CA ILE A 37 2.95 20.99 18.33
C ILE A 37 3.48 20.31 19.60
N PHE A 38 2.68 20.25 20.67
CA PHE A 38 3.08 19.57 21.89
C PHE A 38 3.30 18.06 21.68
N GLY A 39 2.39 17.42 20.96
CA GLY A 39 2.49 15.99 20.64
C GLY A 39 3.72 15.66 19.81
N SER A 40 4.09 16.49 18.84
CA SER A 40 5.25 16.28 17.98
C SER A 40 6.58 16.39 18.74
N VAL A 41 6.72 17.39 19.61
CA VAL A 41 7.90 17.53 20.49
C VAL A 41 8.02 16.35 21.46
N ALA A 42 6.91 15.94 22.09
CA ALA A 42 6.90 14.75 22.94
C ALA A 42 7.26 13.48 22.15
N SER A 43 6.83 13.40 20.89
CA SER A 43 7.11 12.26 20.01
C SER A 43 8.58 12.14 19.62
N VAL A 44 9.33 13.24 19.54
CA VAL A 44 10.79 13.18 19.35
C VAL A 44 11.45 12.42 20.51
N GLY A 45 11.09 12.75 21.75
CA GLY A 45 11.57 12.03 22.94
C GLY A 45 11.13 10.56 22.95
N ALA A 46 9.88 10.30 22.56
CA ALA A 46 9.35 8.94 22.45
C ALA A 46 10.09 8.12 21.38
N CYS A 47 10.49 8.72 20.26
CA CYS A 47 11.29 8.06 19.22
C CYS A 47 12.66 7.63 19.76
N VAL A 48 13.38 8.53 20.45
CA VAL A 48 14.69 8.20 21.05
C VAL A 48 14.56 7.08 22.08
N TRP A 49 13.53 7.14 22.92
CA TRP A 49 13.24 6.09 23.89
C TRP A 49 12.88 4.76 23.19
N ALA A 50 12.09 4.79 22.13
CA ALA A 50 11.65 3.61 21.40
C ALA A 50 12.81 2.91 20.68
N VAL A 51 13.72 3.67 20.06
CA VAL A 51 14.97 3.13 19.47
C VAL A 51 15.82 2.43 20.52
N LYS A 52 15.94 3.01 21.72
CA LYS A 52 16.72 2.40 22.81
C LYS A 52 16.14 1.09 23.34
N HIS A 53 14.82 0.92 23.27
CA HIS A 53 14.11 -0.25 23.82
C HIS A 53 13.58 -1.20 22.74
N ASP A 54 14.04 -1.07 21.49
CA ASP A 54 13.65 -1.90 20.34
C ASP A 54 12.13 -2.02 20.14
N ARG A 55 11.41 -0.92 20.39
CA ARG A 55 9.95 -0.85 20.21
C ARG A 55 9.63 -0.26 18.85
N SER A 56 8.60 -0.75 18.17
CA SER A 56 8.09 -0.10 16.94
C SER A 56 7.41 1.25 17.24
N PHE A 57 7.73 2.30 16.47
CA PHE A 57 7.27 3.68 16.71
C PHE A 57 6.76 4.41 15.46
N GLU A 58 5.91 3.77 14.66
CA GLU A 58 5.46 4.31 13.35
C GLU A 58 4.74 5.68 13.45
N LEU A 59 3.78 5.82 14.38
CA LEU A 59 2.99 7.05 14.53
C LEU A 59 3.77 8.16 15.26
N GLU A 60 4.57 7.80 16.27
CA GLU A 60 5.47 8.75 16.94
C GLU A 60 6.46 9.35 15.95
N LEU A 61 7.03 8.53 15.06
CA LEU A 61 7.94 9.00 14.01
C LEU A 61 7.24 9.96 13.04
N PHE A 62 6.01 9.63 12.61
CA PHE A 62 5.23 10.49 11.73
C PHE A 62 5.00 11.88 12.34
N LEU A 63 4.60 11.93 13.63
CA LEU A 63 4.35 13.20 14.30
C LEU A 63 5.65 13.98 14.53
N ALA A 64 6.75 13.30 14.87
CA ALA A 64 8.06 13.91 15.07
C ALA A 64 8.62 14.55 13.78
N VAL A 65 8.55 13.84 12.64
CA VAL A 65 9.06 14.34 11.35
C VAL A 65 8.28 15.56 10.86
N ASN A 66 6.98 15.64 11.17
CA ASN A 66 6.12 16.76 10.77
C ASN A 66 6.11 17.94 11.76
N THR A 67 6.99 17.96 12.77
CA THR A 67 7.05 19.04 13.78
C THR A 67 7.11 20.44 13.14
N LEU A 68 7.98 20.65 12.15
CA LEU A 68 8.11 21.94 11.48
C LEU A 68 6.83 22.33 10.71
N GLN A 69 6.16 21.36 10.11
CA GLN A 69 4.94 21.60 9.36
C GLN A 69 3.81 22.10 10.27
N PHE A 70 3.70 21.52 11.47
CA PHE A 70 2.70 21.94 12.46
C PHE A 70 2.95 23.33 13.03
N VAL A 71 4.16 23.87 12.87
CA VAL A 71 4.49 25.26 13.24
C VAL A 71 4.24 26.21 12.08
N PHE A 72 4.67 25.86 10.86
CA PHE A 72 4.56 26.77 9.71
C PHE A 72 3.12 26.95 9.20
N LEU A 73 2.29 25.89 9.22
CA LEU A 73 0.89 25.98 8.78
C LEU A 73 0.08 27.02 9.56
N PRO A 74 -0.05 26.94 10.90
CA PRO A 74 -0.86 27.89 11.64
C PRO A 74 -0.31 29.31 11.58
N LEU A 75 1.02 29.49 11.56
CA LEU A 75 1.64 30.81 11.40
C LEU A 75 1.27 31.47 10.07
N LYS A 76 1.15 30.67 9.00
CA LYS A 76 0.71 31.15 7.71
C LYS A 76 -0.80 31.41 7.69
N LEU A 77 -1.60 30.52 8.27
CA LEU A 77 -3.06 30.64 8.31
C LEU A 77 -3.55 31.84 9.15
N ASP A 78 -2.79 32.25 10.16
CA ASP A 78 -3.04 33.45 10.96
C ASP A 78 -2.47 34.74 10.34
N ASP A 79 -1.93 34.68 9.11
CA ASP A 79 -1.29 35.80 8.40
C ASP A 79 -0.14 36.48 9.17
N PHE A 80 0.43 35.83 10.20
CA PHE A 80 1.64 36.33 10.87
C PHE A 80 2.85 36.35 9.93
N VAL A 81 2.81 35.53 8.88
CA VAL A 81 3.93 35.30 7.98
C VAL A 81 3.48 35.39 6.52
N GLY A 82 3.99 36.40 5.80
CA GLY A 82 3.69 36.65 4.38
C GLY A 82 4.44 35.77 3.38
N TRP A 83 4.91 34.57 3.76
CA TRP A 83 5.65 33.68 2.85
C TRP A 83 4.75 33.06 1.79
N ARG A 84 5.35 32.65 0.67
CA ARG A 84 4.70 31.79 -0.34
C ARG A 84 4.40 30.41 0.23
N TRP A 85 3.35 29.76 -0.24
CA TRP A 85 2.95 28.43 0.22
C TRP A 85 4.01 27.36 -0.06
N GLU A 86 4.80 27.54 -1.12
CA GLU A 86 5.98 26.71 -1.43
C GLU A 86 6.95 26.61 -0.24
N ILE A 87 7.19 27.72 0.46
CA ILE A 87 8.10 27.82 1.62
C ILE A 87 7.48 27.14 2.84
N VAL A 88 6.18 27.32 3.05
CA VAL A 88 5.43 26.70 4.15
C VAL A 88 5.46 25.17 4.04
N PHE A 89 5.55 24.63 2.81
CA PHE A 89 5.65 23.21 2.54
C PHE A 89 7.09 22.63 2.50
N ILE A 90 8.13 23.41 2.83
CA ILE A 90 9.52 22.91 2.95
C ILE A 90 9.64 21.61 3.74
N PRO A 91 8.99 21.45 4.92
CA PRO A 91 9.05 20.19 5.65
C PRO A 91 8.54 18.98 4.84
N PHE A 92 7.43 19.14 4.10
CA PHE A 92 6.93 18.09 3.20
C PHE A 92 7.87 17.81 2.03
N TRP A 93 8.51 18.84 1.44
CA TRP A 93 9.52 18.66 0.39
C TRP A 93 10.67 17.78 0.87
N ILE A 94 11.14 17.97 2.10
CA ILE A 94 12.21 17.15 2.69
C ILE A 94 11.77 15.68 2.79
N VAL A 95 10.55 15.42 3.28
CA VAL A 95 10.00 14.06 3.37
C VAL A 95 9.84 13.43 1.98
N LEU A 96 9.42 14.20 0.98
CA LEU A 96 9.32 13.72 -0.40
C LEU A 96 10.68 13.42 -1.03
N CYS A 97 11.71 14.21 -0.75
CA CYS A 97 13.07 13.91 -1.18
C CYS A 97 13.57 12.58 -0.58
N LEU A 98 13.30 12.35 0.70
CA LEU A 98 13.63 11.07 1.36
C LEU A 98 12.84 9.90 0.77
N SER A 99 11.55 10.09 0.46
CA SER A 99 10.74 9.04 -0.16
C SER A 99 11.21 8.71 -1.59
N LEU A 100 11.70 9.71 -2.35
CA LEU A 100 12.29 9.50 -3.66
C LEU A 100 13.55 8.61 -3.59
N ILE A 101 14.41 8.82 -2.58
CA ILE A 101 15.55 7.95 -2.31
C ILE A 101 15.09 6.51 -2.00
N GLY A 102 14.01 6.36 -1.20
CA GLY A 102 13.41 5.06 -0.92
C GLY A 102 12.86 4.36 -2.17
N VAL A 103 12.26 5.10 -3.09
CA VAL A 103 11.81 4.58 -4.39
C VAL A 103 12.99 4.13 -5.25
N LEU A 104 14.06 4.93 -5.32
CA LEU A 104 15.27 4.54 -6.04
C LEU A 104 15.86 3.24 -5.50
N TYR A 105 15.92 3.10 -4.17
CA TYR A 105 16.34 1.84 -3.55
C TYR A 105 15.45 0.66 -3.96
N ASN A 106 14.11 0.84 -3.95
CA ASN A 106 13.18 -0.20 -4.39
C ASN A 106 13.37 -0.60 -5.86
N ILE A 107 13.65 0.37 -6.74
CA ILE A 107 13.92 0.11 -8.17
C ILE A 107 15.22 -0.70 -8.32
N ILE A 108 16.30 -0.30 -7.63
CA ILE A 108 17.58 -1.02 -7.66
C ILE A 108 17.40 -2.44 -7.12
N PHE A 109 16.73 -2.59 -5.98
CA PHE A 109 16.46 -3.90 -5.37
C PHE A 109 15.64 -4.81 -6.29
N CYS A 110 14.61 -4.26 -6.94
CA CYS A 110 13.86 -4.95 -7.98
C CYS A 110 14.76 -5.40 -9.14
N GLY A 111 15.63 -4.52 -9.64
CA GLY A 111 16.59 -4.83 -10.71
C GLY A 111 17.54 -5.98 -10.35
N ILE A 112 18.04 -6.02 -9.10
CA ILE A 112 18.89 -7.10 -8.60
C ILE A 112 18.11 -8.41 -8.54
N LEU A 113 16.91 -8.42 -7.96
CA LEU A 113 16.06 -9.62 -7.85
C LEU A 113 15.67 -10.21 -9.22
N LEU A 114 15.50 -9.36 -10.23
CA LEU A 114 15.21 -9.83 -11.59
C LEU A 114 16.40 -10.60 -12.19
N ARG A 115 17.63 -10.15 -11.92
CA ARG A 115 18.85 -10.80 -12.43
C ARG A 115 19.26 -12.05 -11.66
N THR A 116 18.86 -12.21 -10.40
CA THR A 116 19.16 -13.42 -9.62
C THR A 116 18.29 -14.60 -10.11
N PRO A 117 18.89 -15.69 -10.65
CA PRO A 117 18.13 -16.80 -11.22
C PRO A 117 17.48 -17.71 -10.16
N GLU A 118 17.96 -17.69 -8.92
CA GLU A 118 17.49 -18.58 -7.83
C GLU A 118 16.22 -18.10 -7.11
N VAL A 119 15.65 -16.96 -7.52
CA VAL A 119 14.48 -16.37 -6.85
C VAL A 119 13.18 -16.82 -7.51
N SER A 120 12.20 -17.24 -6.69
CA SER A 120 10.84 -17.59 -7.13
C SER A 120 10.19 -16.50 -8.00
N ALA A 121 9.50 -16.92 -9.07
CA ALA A 121 8.78 -16.02 -9.98
C ALA A 121 7.74 -15.13 -9.26
N GLU A 122 7.13 -15.62 -8.19
CA GLU A 122 6.17 -14.86 -7.38
C GLU A 122 6.84 -13.68 -6.66
N GLN A 123 8.05 -13.89 -6.13
CA GLN A 123 8.81 -12.85 -5.42
C GLN A 123 9.33 -11.79 -6.38
N LYS A 124 9.71 -12.17 -7.61
CA LYS A 124 10.05 -11.22 -8.68
C LYS A 124 8.85 -10.35 -9.06
N ARG A 125 7.67 -10.95 -9.29
CA ARG A 125 6.43 -10.20 -9.60
C ARG A 125 6.04 -9.25 -8.47
N SER A 126 6.16 -9.68 -7.22
CA SER A 126 5.88 -8.84 -6.05
C SER A 126 6.83 -7.64 -5.94
N ALA A 127 8.13 -7.85 -6.17
CA ALA A 127 9.12 -6.77 -6.17
C ALA A 127 8.88 -5.76 -7.29
N VAL A 128 8.55 -6.23 -8.51
CA VAL A 128 8.19 -5.37 -9.65
C VAL A 128 6.93 -4.56 -9.35
N ASN A 129 5.88 -5.21 -8.87
CA ASN A 129 4.63 -4.53 -8.54
C ASN A 129 4.81 -3.49 -7.43
N SER A 130 5.61 -3.80 -6.41
CA SER A 130 5.94 -2.85 -5.34
C SER A 130 6.78 -1.68 -5.83
N ALA A 131 7.79 -1.91 -6.69
CA ALA A 131 8.60 -0.83 -7.25
C ALA A 131 7.76 0.12 -8.12
N ILE A 132 6.91 -0.42 -9.00
CA ILE A 132 6.02 0.37 -9.87
C ILE A 132 5.01 1.14 -9.02
N GLY A 133 4.32 0.47 -8.09
CA GLY A 133 3.33 1.10 -7.22
C GLY A 133 3.91 2.23 -6.37
N ASN A 134 5.06 1.99 -5.72
CA ASN A 134 5.74 3.01 -4.91
C ASN A 134 6.22 4.20 -5.75
N THR A 135 6.73 3.95 -6.96
CA THR A 135 7.16 5.01 -7.88
C THR A 135 5.98 5.88 -8.30
N LEU A 136 4.88 5.25 -8.73
CA LEU A 136 3.70 5.98 -9.19
C LEU A 136 3.06 6.78 -8.04
N CYS A 137 2.98 6.20 -6.84
CA CYS A 137 2.51 6.93 -5.65
C CYS A 137 3.34 8.18 -5.36
N VAL A 138 4.67 8.07 -5.31
CA VAL A 138 5.53 9.22 -4.98
C VAL A 138 5.43 10.31 -6.04
N VAL A 139 5.39 9.94 -7.33
CA VAL A 139 5.20 10.91 -8.43
C VAL A 139 3.86 11.61 -8.33
N CYS A 140 2.78 10.87 -8.04
CA CYS A 140 1.45 11.45 -7.84
C CYS A 140 1.37 12.39 -6.63
N ILE A 141 2.01 12.03 -5.51
CA ILE A 141 2.06 12.90 -4.32
C ILE A 141 2.89 14.16 -4.60
N LEU A 142 4.02 14.03 -5.30
CA LEU A 142 4.84 15.16 -5.71
C LEU A 142 4.06 16.12 -6.61
N ALA A 143 3.35 15.58 -7.61
CA ALA A 143 2.50 16.39 -8.49
C ALA A 143 1.40 17.12 -7.71
N PHE A 144 0.73 16.45 -6.77
CA PHE A 144 -0.24 17.10 -5.88
C PHE A 144 0.41 18.23 -5.07
N GLN A 145 1.59 17.99 -4.51
CA GLN A 145 2.31 18.96 -3.68
C GLN A 145 2.68 20.24 -4.44
N VAL A 146 3.07 20.14 -5.71
CA VAL A 146 3.29 21.31 -6.58
C VAL A 146 1.97 22.03 -6.83
N LEU A 147 0.95 21.30 -7.31
CA LEU A 147 -0.33 21.90 -7.70
C LEU A 147 -1.04 22.60 -6.55
N ILE A 148 -0.97 22.05 -5.32
CA ILE A 148 -1.60 22.68 -4.16
C ILE A 148 -0.85 23.94 -3.72
N ALA A 149 0.47 23.98 -3.85
CA ALA A 149 1.25 25.19 -3.56
C ALA A 149 0.88 26.32 -4.52
N ASP A 150 0.86 26.06 -5.82
CA ASP A 150 0.49 27.04 -6.85
C ASP A 150 -0.98 27.49 -6.70
N LYS A 151 -1.87 26.55 -6.36
CA LYS A 151 -3.29 26.86 -6.11
C LYS A 151 -3.49 27.78 -4.91
N LEU A 152 -2.72 27.58 -3.84
CA LEU A 152 -2.82 28.37 -2.62
C LEU A 152 -2.12 29.74 -2.76
N ASP A 153 -1.08 29.85 -3.60
CA ASP A 153 -0.44 31.12 -3.95
C ASP A 153 -1.31 31.98 -4.90
N GLY A 154 -2.36 31.40 -5.50
CA GLY A 154 -3.29 32.11 -6.39
C GLY A 154 -2.85 32.14 -7.86
N ASP A 155 -1.80 31.41 -8.21
CA ASP A 155 -1.28 31.33 -9.58
C ASP A 155 -2.10 30.37 -10.47
N LEU A 156 -2.95 29.53 -9.88
CA LEU A 156 -3.71 28.50 -10.57
C LEU A 156 -5.23 28.58 -10.30
N ASP A 157 -6.03 28.82 -11.33
CA ASP A 157 -7.50 28.91 -11.22
C ASP A 157 -8.25 27.58 -11.35
N TRP A 158 -7.56 26.45 -11.25
CA TRP A 158 -8.18 25.13 -11.41
C TRP A 158 -9.11 24.78 -10.24
N PRO A 159 -10.17 23.97 -10.48
CA PRO A 159 -11.04 23.52 -9.40
C PRO A 159 -10.25 22.61 -8.44
N LEU A 160 -10.57 22.67 -7.15
CA LEU A 160 -9.85 21.91 -6.11
C LEU A 160 -9.83 20.40 -6.38
N ILE A 161 -10.87 19.86 -7.03
CA ILE A 161 -10.93 18.44 -7.42
C ILE A 161 -9.86 18.07 -8.44
N ALA A 162 -9.52 18.96 -9.37
CA ALA A 162 -8.47 18.73 -10.36
C ALA A 162 -7.09 18.79 -9.69
N VAL A 163 -6.90 19.74 -8.77
CA VAL A 163 -5.68 19.86 -7.94
C VAL A 163 -5.50 18.62 -7.06
N ALA A 164 -6.58 18.11 -6.46
CA ALA A 164 -6.58 16.90 -5.63
C ALA A 164 -6.50 15.59 -6.43
N GLY A 165 -6.65 15.64 -7.76
CA GLY A 165 -6.67 14.46 -8.63
C GLY A 165 -5.45 13.53 -8.46
N PRO A 166 -4.21 14.06 -8.50
CA PRO A 166 -3.02 13.23 -8.27
C PRO A 166 -2.99 12.59 -6.88
N LEU A 167 -3.46 13.27 -5.83
CA LEU A 167 -3.56 12.70 -4.48
C LEU A 167 -4.55 11.52 -4.45
N LEU A 168 -5.73 11.69 -5.05
CA LEU A 168 -6.73 10.61 -5.16
C LEU A 168 -6.18 9.41 -5.93
N MET A 169 -5.42 9.67 -7.01
CA MET A 169 -4.72 8.62 -7.75
C MET A 169 -3.69 7.90 -6.88
N ALA A 170 -2.89 8.62 -6.09
CA ALA A 170 -1.92 8.01 -5.17
C ALA A 170 -2.62 7.11 -4.14
N LEU A 171 -3.72 7.56 -3.54
CA LEU A 171 -4.52 6.76 -2.60
C LEU A 171 -5.10 5.52 -3.26
N PHE A 172 -5.62 5.64 -4.48
CA PHE A 172 -6.13 4.51 -5.25
C PHE A 172 -5.03 3.47 -5.52
N ILE A 173 -3.83 3.91 -5.91
CA ILE A 173 -2.67 3.02 -6.12
C ILE A 173 -2.27 2.32 -4.81
N LEU A 174 -2.28 3.02 -3.67
CA LEU A 174 -1.99 2.41 -2.36
C LEU A 174 -2.99 1.30 -2.00
N ILE A 175 -4.28 1.50 -2.33
CA ILE A 175 -5.33 0.49 -2.14
C ILE A 175 -5.03 -0.74 -3.03
N LEU A 176 -4.73 -0.52 -4.31
CA LEU A 176 -4.39 -1.61 -5.23
C LEU A 176 -3.14 -2.38 -4.79
N LEU A 177 -2.11 -1.68 -4.32
CA LEU A 177 -0.89 -2.30 -3.82
C LEU A 177 -1.16 -3.12 -2.55
N SER A 178 -2.09 -2.67 -1.71
CA SER A 178 -2.51 -3.37 -0.50
C SER A 178 -3.22 -4.71 -0.78
N PHE A 179 -3.87 -4.87 -1.94
CA PHE A 179 -4.43 -6.17 -2.36
C PHE A 179 -3.37 -7.18 -2.77
N SER A 180 -2.23 -6.68 -3.26
CA SER A 180 -1.10 -7.50 -3.72
C SER A 180 -0.12 -7.86 -2.59
N ALA A 181 -0.32 -7.31 -1.39
CA ALA A 181 0.52 -7.60 -0.24
C ALA A 181 0.26 -9.04 0.27
N LYS A 182 1.34 -9.75 0.64
CA LYS A 182 1.24 -11.06 1.30
C LYS A 182 0.46 -10.91 2.61
N GLY A 183 -0.31 -11.95 2.97
CA GLY A 183 -1.16 -11.99 4.16
C GLY A 183 -0.46 -11.55 5.46
N GLY A 184 -1.24 -11.05 6.42
CA GLY A 184 -0.73 -10.47 7.67
C GLY A 184 -0.54 -8.96 7.63
N ASN A 185 -1.15 -8.26 6.67
CA ASN A 185 -1.10 -6.80 6.61
C ASN A 185 -1.82 -6.20 7.83
N LYS A 186 -1.10 -5.40 8.64
CA LYS A 186 -1.64 -4.68 9.80
C LYS A 186 -2.82 -3.78 9.42
N TRP A 187 -2.81 -3.24 8.20
CA TRP A 187 -3.84 -2.33 7.67
C TRP A 187 -5.19 -3.01 7.41
N TRP A 188 -5.20 -4.32 7.15
CA TRP A 188 -6.42 -5.11 6.96
C TRP A 188 -6.78 -5.88 8.24
N PHE A 189 -6.66 -5.23 9.42
CA PHE A 189 -6.97 -5.85 10.72
C PHE A 189 -6.23 -7.18 10.97
N GLY A 190 -5.04 -7.36 10.38
CA GLY A 190 -4.26 -8.59 10.55
C GLY A 190 -4.86 -9.81 9.86
N ILE A 191 -5.69 -9.64 8.83
CA ILE A 191 -6.19 -10.77 8.00
C ILE A 191 -4.99 -11.60 7.55
N ARG A 192 -5.00 -12.88 7.94
CA ARG A 192 -3.90 -13.83 7.66
C ARG A 192 -3.87 -14.33 6.22
N LYS A 193 -4.93 -14.10 5.44
CA LYS A 193 -5.05 -14.47 4.02
C LYS A 193 -4.71 -13.27 3.13
N ASN A 194 -4.38 -13.51 1.86
CA ASN A 194 -4.32 -12.42 0.87
C ASN A 194 -5.73 -11.81 0.75
N PHE A 195 -5.83 -10.48 0.61
CA PHE A 195 -7.13 -9.81 0.58
C PHE A 195 -8.06 -10.37 -0.52
N SER A 196 -7.52 -10.66 -1.69
CA SER A 196 -8.28 -11.28 -2.80
C SER A 196 -8.83 -12.67 -2.43
N GLN A 197 -8.07 -13.47 -1.67
CA GLN A 197 -8.54 -14.77 -1.17
C GLN A 197 -9.60 -14.61 -0.07
N PHE A 198 -9.49 -13.57 0.75
CA PHE A 198 -10.49 -13.25 1.76
C PHE A 198 -11.82 -12.87 1.09
N ILE A 199 -11.80 -11.94 0.12
CA ILE A 199 -12.97 -11.54 -0.68
C ILE A 199 -13.61 -12.76 -1.34
N LEU A 200 -12.82 -13.59 -2.02
CA LEU A 200 -13.33 -14.79 -2.70
C LEU A 200 -13.97 -15.78 -1.71
N SER A 201 -13.43 -15.91 -0.51
CA SER A 201 -14.01 -16.77 0.53
C SER A 201 -15.23 -16.18 1.25
N SER A 202 -15.40 -14.85 1.23
CA SER A 202 -16.55 -14.18 1.85
C SER A 202 -17.74 -14.03 0.90
N LEU A 203 -17.52 -14.11 -0.42
CA LEU A 203 -18.55 -13.98 -1.46
C LEU A 203 -18.77 -15.32 -2.19
N PRO A 204 -19.78 -16.12 -1.81
CA PRO A 204 -20.03 -17.43 -2.42
C PRO A 204 -20.35 -17.33 -3.93
N CYS A 205 -21.02 -16.25 -4.37
CA CYS A 205 -21.31 -16.01 -5.79
C CYS A 205 -20.04 -15.82 -6.64
N LEU A 206 -18.99 -15.25 -6.05
CA LEU A 206 -17.72 -15.03 -6.74
C LEU A 206 -16.86 -16.29 -6.72
N GLN A 207 -17.02 -17.14 -5.71
CA GLN A 207 -16.38 -18.45 -5.62
C GLN A 207 -16.88 -19.39 -6.72
N GLU A 208 -18.19 -19.43 -6.98
CA GLU A 208 -18.77 -20.19 -8.11
C GLU A 208 -18.23 -19.72 -9.47
N TYR A 209 -18.02 -18.41 -9.65
CA TYR A 209 -17.44 -17.85 -10.88
C TYR A 209 -15.93 -18.13 -11.02
N GLY A 210 -15.20 -18.13 -9.90
CA GLY A 210 -13.75 -18.39 -9.87
C GLY A 210 -13.37 -19.87 -9.94
N ASN A 211 -14.33 -20.79 -9.85
CA ASN A 211 -14.10 -22.25 -9.87
C ASN A 211 -14.04 -22.83 -11.29
N ILE A 212 -14.05 -21.98 -12.33
CA ILE A 212 -13.93 -22.39 -13.73
C ILE A 212 -12.45 -22.39 -14.10
N ALA A 213 -11.82 -23.55 -14.06
CA ALA A 213 -10.47 -23.74 -14.59
C ALA A 213 -10.55 -23.97 -16.10
N TYR A 214 -10.11 -22.99 -16.90
CA TYR A 214 -9.95 -23.18 -18.34
C TYR A 214 -8.63 -23.94 -18.59
N HIS A 215 -8.74 -25.23 -18.88
CA HIS A 215 -7.67 -25.95 -19.56
C HIS A 215 -7.78 -25.65 -21.05
N MET A 216 -6.83 -24.85 -21.56
CA MET A 216 -6.65 -24.76 -23.01
C MET A 216 -5.84 -25.98 -23.41
N ASP A 217 -6.53 -27.04 -23.84
CA ASP A 217 -5.87 -28.13 -24.54
C ASP A 217 -5.29 -27.54 -25.82
N ASN A 218 -3.98 -27.25 -25.79
CA ASN A 218 -3.22 -27.05 -27.01
C ASN A 218 -3.19 -28.42 -27.70
N GLY A 219 -4.25 -28.71 -28.45
CA GLY A 219 -4.40 -29.91 -29.26
C GLY A 219 -3.20 -30.06 -30.17
N GLN A 220 -2.28 -30.92 -29.73
CA GLN A 220 -1.28 -31.54 -30.58
C GLN A 220 -2.02 -32.23 -31.72
N ASN A 221 -1.67 -31.86 -32.95
CA ASN A 221 -2.04 -32.59 -34.14
C ASN A 221 -1.66 -34.07 -33.94
N VAL A 222 -2.66 -34.94 -33.88
CA VAL A 222 -2.47 -36.39 -33.95
C VAL A 222 -2.73 -36.82 -35.39
N PRO A 223 -1.74 -37.35 -36.14
CA PRO A 223 -2.01 -38.26 -37.23
C PRO A 223 -2.07 -39.68 -36.68
N LEU A 224 -3.17 -40.36 -37.02
CA LEU A 224 -3.44 -41.76 -36.74
C LEU A 224 -2.48 -42.68 -37.53
N ASP A 225 -2.10 -43.78 -36.88
CA ASP A 225 -1.56 -45.03 -37.42
C ASP A 225 -0.11 -45.10 -37.96
N THR A 226 0.76 -45.82 -37.24
CA THR A 226 1.28 -47.16 -37.65
C THR A 226 2.35 -47.68 -36.65
N ALA A 227 1.99 -48.74 -35.94
CA ALA A 227 2.78 -49.90 -35.47
C ALA A 227 4.29 -49.79 -35.04
N ASN A 228 4.53 -50.37 -33.84
CA ASN A 228 5.63 -51.27 -33.43
C ASN A 228 6.67 -50.81 -32.37
N ASN A 229 6.87 -51.74 -31.41
CA ASN A 229 8.02 -52.00 -30.52
C ASN A 229 8.17 -51.12 -29.26
N VAL A 230 7.85 -51.58 -28.04
CA VAL A 230 8.55 -52.56 -27.14
C VAL A 230 9.52 -51.89 -26.14
N GLN A 231 9.32 -52.26 -24.85
CA GLN A 231 10.22 -52.22 -23.68
C GLN A 231 10.42 -50.91 -22.88
N VAL A 232 9.86 -50.84 -21.66
CA VAL A 232 10.50 -51.10 -20.33
C VAL A 232 11.26 -49.87 -19.81
N ASP A 233 10.75 -49.19 -18.78
CA ASP A 233 11.28 -49.38 -17.42
C ASP A 233 10.48 -48.67 -16.33
N HIS A 234 10.34 -49.37 -15.20
CA HIS A 234 9.40 -49.12 -14.12
C HIS A 234 10.19 -48.86 -12.84
N LEU A 235 10.83 -47.69 -12.64
CA LEU A 235 11.60 -47.48 -11.40
C LEU A 235 11.86 -46.04 -10.95
N TYR A 236 10.87 -45.14 -10.86
CA TYR A 236 11.03 -43.93 -10.01
C TYR A 236 9.67 -43.33 -9.60
N GLY A 237 8.95 -43.96 -8.66
CA GLY A 237 7.62 -43.46 -8.27
C GLY A 237 7.20 -43.62 -6.80
N LYS A 238 7.90 -44.40 -5.98
CA LYS A 238 7.37 -44.78 -4.65
C LYS A 238 7.66 -43.83 -3.48
N LYS A 239 8.37 -42.71 -3.68
CA LYS A 239 8.65 -41.75 -2.57
C LYS A 239 7.79 -40.48 -2.54
N ALA A 240 7.06 -40.16 -3.61
CA ALA A 240 6.23 -38.94 -3.64
C ALA A 240 4.83 -39.11 -3.02
N GLN A 241 4.32 -40.34 -2.93
CA GLN A 241 2.92 -40.60 -2.57
C GLN A 241 2.57 -40.43 -1.08
N LYS A 242 3.55 -40.25 -0.19
CA LYS A 242 3.28 -40.17 1.27
C LYS A 242 3.13 -38.75 1.83
N ILE A 243 3.51 -37.72 1.08
CA ILE A 243 3.41 -36.32 1.54
C ILE A 243 2.10 -35.66 1.06
N GLN A 244 1.50 -36.16 -0.02
CA GLN A 244 0.31 -35.53 -0.63
C GLN A 244 -1.01 -35.83 0.11
N ASN A 245 -1.09 -36.94 0.85
CA ASN A 245 -2.33 -37.37 1.53
C ASN A 245 -2.75 -36.55 2.76
N LYS A 246 -1.97 -35.55 3.22
CA LYS A 246 -2.34 -34.76 4.41
C LYS A 246 -3.08 -33.45 4.11
N ASN A 247 -3.17 -33.02 2.85
CA ASN A 247 -3.77 -31.72 2.49
C ASN A 247 -5.09 -31.81 1.70
N ASP A 248 -5.63 -33.01 1.46
CA ASP A 248 -6.81 -33.17 0.61
C ASP A 248 -8.17 -32.89 1.28
N HIS A 249 -8.21 -32.53 2.56
CA HIS A 249 -9.48 -32.22 3.27
C HIS A 249 -10.03 -30.80 3.05
N HIS A 250 -9.39 -29.97 2.23
CA HIS A 250 -9.82 -28.57 1.99
C HIS A 250 -10.01 -28.18 0.52
N LYS A 251 -10.02 -29.15 -0.42
CA LYS A 251 -10.35 -28.82 -1.81
C LYS A 251 -11.87 -28.84 -2.00
N PRO A 252 -12.49 -27.74 -2.44
CA PRO A 252 -13.89 -27.76 -2.85
C PRO A 252 -14.04 -28.70 -4.06
N VAL A 253 -15.07 -29.55 -4.03
CA VAL A 253 -15.41 -30.47 -5.12
C VAL A 253 -15.90 -29.63 -6.30
N VAL A 254 -15.22 -29.73 -7.44
CA VAL A 254 -15.54 -28.98 -8.66
C VAL A 254 -16.28 -29.90 -9.64
N PRO A 255 -17.48 -29.55 -10.12
CA PRO A 255 -18.13 -30.29 -11.19
C PRO A 255 -17.44 -29.97 -12.53
N ILE A 256 -17.05 -31.03 -13.25
CA ILE A 256 -16.46 -30.93 -14.59
C ILE A 256 -17.61 -30.85 -15.60
N ILE A 257 -17.73 -29.73 -16.31
CA ILE A 257 -18.71 -29.58 -17.41
C ILE A 257 -17.92 -29.56 -18.71
N ASN A 258 -17.92 -30.69 -19.41
CA ASN A 258 -17.49 -30.73 -20.81
C ASN A 258 -18.63 -30.22 -21.68
N ILE A 259 -18.36 -29.19 -22.49
CA ILE A 259 -19.30 -28.72 -23.50
C ILE A 259 -18.91 -29.42 -24.81
N ASP A 260 -19.66 -30.46 -25.17
CA ASP A 260 -19.58 -31.03 -26.52
C ASP A 260 -20.23 -30.05 -27.50
N ILE A 261 -19.46 -29.68 -28.53
CA ILE A 261 -19.94 -28.83 -29.63
C ILE A 261 -20.68 -29.76 -30.62
N PRO A 262 -21.93 -29.44 -31.02
CA PRO A 262 -22.64 -30.26 -32.00
C PRO A 262 -22.05 -30.09 -33.41
N ASP A 263 -21.92 -31.22 -34.12
CA ASP A 263 -21.50 -31.35 -35.52
C ASP A 263 -22.36 -30.51 -36.50
#